data_AF-A0A970QAN4-F1
#
_entry.id   AF-A0A970QAN4-F1
#
_cell.length_a   1.000
_cell.length_b   1.000
_cell.length_c   1.000
_cell.angle_alpha   90.00
_cell.angle_beta   90.00
_cell.angle_gamma   90.00
#
_symmetry.space_group_name_H-M   'P 1'
#
loop_
_entity.id
_entity.type
_entity.pdbx_description
1 polymer ?
#
loop_
_entity_poly.entity_id
_entity_poly.type
_entity_poly.pdbx_seq_one_letter_code
_entity_poly.pdbx_strand_id
1 'polypeptide(L)'
;MRKVARHCLVVVLVAMWVGAVVYPDPRPFFNSISRLRNPPVNAEAAAQMASALLDDYKAVEAYVKAYVPWMPAWTVYGLPWYFPTVPEVIADQAGDCQAQTVLMASILEAKGMPYILRYSFDHVWVDYPGKEVTALEDPATSFVSDEGEGWSAGLPEKFPVWTILKTRVAYHWTPMPSVQKLLIILGAAAIIGYGERRFFGRLRRWVLRETPAWTMPPDARRAAG
;
A
#
# COMPACT_ATOMS: atom_id res chain seq x y z
N MET A 1 31.13 12.38 2.55
CA MET A 1 30.58 11.98 1.23
C MET A 1 30.51 10.46 1.02
N ARG A 2 31.62 9.71 0.98
CA ARG A 2 31.59 8.24 0.71
C ARG A 2 30.71 7.38 1.65
N LYS A 3 30.60 7.72 2.95
CA LYS A 3 29.73 7.00 3.89
C LYS A 3 28.25 7.25 3.62
N VAL A 4 27.87 8.51 3.43
CA VAL A 4 26.48 8.92 3.12
C VAL A 4 26.01 8.25 1.84
N ALA A 5 26.81 8.29 0.77
CA ALA A 5 26.49 7.63 -0.50
C ALA A 5 26.26 6.11 -0.33
N ARG A 6 27.04 5.45 0.52
CA ARG A 6 26.85 4.02 0.82
C ARG A 6 25.55 3.77 1.59
N HIS A 7 25.21 4.60 2.58
CA HIS A 7 23.95 4.45 3.31
C HIS A 7 22.75 4.67 2.38
N CYS A 8 22.80 5.69 1.52
CA CYS A 8 21.78 5.90 0.49
C CYS A 8 21.66 4.68 -0.44
N LEU A 9 22.78 4.11 -0.88
CA LEU A 9 22.78 2.90 -1.72
C LEU A 9 22.13 1.71 -1.01
N VAL A 10 22.45 1.46 0.28
CA VAL A 10 21.84 0.39 1.06
C VAL A 10 20.32 0.59 1.16
N VAL A 11 19.86 1.81 1.44
CA VAL A 11 18.42 2.12 1.50
C VAL A 11 17.74 1.87 0.16
N VAL A 12 18.34 2.33 -0.95
CA VAL A 12 17.81 2.09 -2.30
C VAL A 12 17.74 0.59 -2.61
N LEU A 13 18.79 -0.17 -2.28
CA LEU A 13 18.82 -1.62 -2.50
C LEU A 13 17.75 -2.34 -1.67
N VAL A 14 17.54 -1.95 -0.41
CA VAL A 14 16.46 -2.50 0.41
C VAL A 14 15.10 -2.16 -0.19
N ALA A 15 14.88 -0.92 -0.62
CA ALA A 15 13.62 -0.51 -1.24
C ALA A 15 13.35 -1.28 -2.55
N MET A 16 14.37 -1.43 -3.39
CA MET A 16 14.28 -2.24 -4.62
C MET A 16 14.01 -3.71 -4.31
N TRP A 17 14.65 -4.28 -3.29
CA TRP A 17 14.41 -5.65 -2.87
C TRP A 17 12.98 -5.86 -2.39
N VAL A 18 12.49 -4.98 -1.50
CA VAL A 18 11.10 -5.03 -1.04
C VAL A 18 10.16 -4.92 -2.23
N GLY A 19 10.40 -3.98 -3.15
CA GLY A 19 9.64 -3.81 -4.38
C GLY A 19 9.59 -5.10 -5.21
N ALA A 20 10.73 -5.75 -5.45
CA ALA A 20 10.80 -6.99 -6.22
C ALA A 20 10.10 -8.18 -5.53
N VAL A 21 10.09 -8.21 -4.19
CA VAL A 21 9.39 -9.27 -3.45
C VAL A 21 7.87 -9.08 -3.50
N VAL A 22 7.39 -7.85 -3.38
CA VAL A 22 5.94 -7.56 -3.32
C VAL A 22 5.31 -7.31 -4.69
N TYR A 23 6.12 -6.95 -5.69
CA TYR A 23 5.77 -6.86 -7.11
C TYR A 23 6.86 -7.51 -7.98
N PRO A 24 6.90 -8.86 -8.04
CA PRO A 24 7.82 -9.57 -8.94
C PRO A 24 7.62 -9.15 -10.40
N ASP A 25 6.36 -8.91 -10.78
CA ASP A 25 5.98 -8.16 -11.96
C ASP A 25 5.56 -6.74 -11.55
N PRO A 26 6.25 -5.68 -12.00
CA PRO A 26 5.92 -4.31 -11.63
C PRO A 26 4.74 -3.73 -12.43
N ARG A 27 4.27 -4.37 -13.50
CA ARG A 27 3.19 -3.84 -14.35
C ARG A 27 1.89 -3.56 -13.58
N PRO A 28 1.40 -4.45 -12.69
CA PRO A 28 0.19 -4.20 -11.90
C PRO A 28 0.28 -2.95 -11.03
N PHE A 29 1.46 -2.62 -10.49
CA PHE A 29 1.68 -1.41 -9.71
C PHE A 29 1.48 -0.15 -10.55
N PHE A 30 2.12 -0.08 -11.73
CA PHE A 30 1.98 1.06 -12.63
C PHE A 30 0.58 1.17 -13.21
N ASN A 31 -0.06 0.05 -13.55
CA ASN A 31 -1.45 0.01 -13.97
C ASN A 31 -2.37 0.55 -12.88
N SER A 32 -2.15 0.17 -11.63
CA SER A 32 -2.94 0.62 -10.49
C SER A 32 -2.74 2.13 -10.22
N ILE A 33 -1.53 2.66 -10.38
CA ILE A 33 -1.29 4.12 -10.34
C ILE A 33 -2.03 4.83 -11.46
N SER A 34 -2.00 4.29 -12.68
CA SER A 34 -2.71 4.86 -13.83
C SER A 34 -4.21 4.89 -13.61
N ARG A 35 -4.75 3.79 -13.05
CA ARG A 35 -6.17 3.63 -12.70
C ARG A 35 -6.58 4.49 -11.50
N LEU A 36 -5.69 4.73 -10.55
CA LEU A 36 -5.97 5.68 -9.48
C LEU A 36 -6.14 7.11 -10.02
N ARG A 37 -5.36 7.48 -11.05
CA ARG A 37 -5.46 8.78 -11.74
C ARG A 37 -6.65 8.90 -12.67
N ASN A 38 -7.01 7.79 -13.34
CA ASN A 38 -8.13 7.69 -14.24
C ASN A 38 -8.94 6.45 -13.84
N PRO A 39 -9.86 6.61 -12.87
CA PRO A 39 -10.62 5.50 -12.30
C PRO A 39 -11.31 4.69 -13.39
N PRO A 40 -11.17 3.35 -13.40
CA PRO A 40 -11.71 2.51 -14.45
C PRO A 40 -13.21 2.25 -14.24
N VAL A 41 -13.98 3.33 -14.06
CA VAL A 41 -15.44 3.31 -14.02
C VAL A 41 -15.95 2.85 -15.39
N ASN A 42 -16.93 1.96 -15.39
CA ASN A 42 -17.46 1.37 -16.61
C ASN A 42 -18.96 1.09 -16.45
N ALA A 43 -19.78 2.06 -16.83
CA ALA A 43 -21.23 1.97 -16.83
C ALA A 43 -21.77 0.79 -17.67
N GLU A 44 -21.14 0.47 -18.80
CA GLU A 44 -21.58 -0.63 -19.67
C GLU A 44 -21.41 -1.98 -18.96
N ALA A 45 -20.27 -2.22 -18.33
CA ALA A 45 -20.01 -3.44 -17.58
C ALA A 45 -20.94 -3.60 -16.36
N ALA A 46 -21.38 -2.48 -15.77
CA ALA A 46 -22.29 -2.46 -14.63
C ALA A 46 -23.78 -2.42 -15.01
N ALA A 47 -24.12 -2.26 -16.29
CA ALA A 47 -25.48 -1.97 -16.75
C ALA A 47 -26.52 -3.01 -16.29
N GLN A 48 -26.14 -4.30 -16.33
CA GLN A 48 -27.04 -5.38 -15.89
C GLN A 48 -27.36 -5.26 -14.40
N MET A 49 -26.36 -5.01 -13.55
CA MET A 49 -26.55 -4.80 -12.11
C MET A 49 -27.38 -3.55 -11.85
N ALA A 50 -27.07 -2.45 -12.54
CA ALA A 50 -27.79 -1.19 -12.43
C ALA A 50 -29.28 -1.35 -12.76
N SER A 51 -29.62 -2.13 -13.79
CA SER A 51 -31.02 -2.38 -14.18
C SER A 51 -31.83 -3.17 -13.15
N ALA A 52 -31.16 -3.96 -12.30
CA ALA A 52 -31.80 -4.79 -11.29
C ALA A 52 -32.01 -4.07 -9.95
N LEU A 53 -31.44 -2.87 -9.78
CA LEU A 53 -31.45 -2.12 -8.53
C LEU A 53 -32.39 -0.91 -8.61
N LEU A 54 -32.95 -0.55 -7.45
CA LEU A 54 -33.70 0.70 -7.29
C LEU A 54 -32.76 1.92 -7.44
N ASP A 55 -33.31 3.05 -7.87
CA ASP A 55 -32.61 4.35 -7.91
C ASP A 55 -32.48 4.95 -6.50
N ASP A 56 -31.84 4.21 -5.60
CA ASP A 56 -31.58 4.60 -4.22
C ASP A 56 -30.12 4.35 -3.86
N TYR A 57 -29.41 5.39 -3.43
CA TYR A 57 -27.98 5.31 -3.16
C TYR A 57 -27.64 4.30 -2.05
N LYS A 58 -28.45 4.22 -1.00
CA LYS A 58 -28.21 3.30 0.12
C LYS A 58 -28.43 1.85 -0.31
N ALA A 59 -29.41 1.59 -1.16
CA ALA A 59 -29.65 0.28 -1.75
C ALA A 59 -28.48 -0.15 -2.65
N VAL A 60 -27.96 0.76 -3.49
CA VAL A 60 -26.78 0.49 -4.33
C VAL A 60 -25.55 0.21 -3.46
N GLU A 61 -25.29 1.03 -2.45
CA GLU A 61 -24.16 0.84 -1.55
C GLU A 61 -24.24 -0.50 -0.80
N ALA A 62 -25.40 -0.82 -0.24
CA ALA A 62 -25.63 -2.08 0.46
C ALA A 62 -25.48 -3.28 -0.48
N TYR A 63 -25.98 -3.18 -1.71
CA TYR A 63 -25.79 -4.20 -2.73
C TYR A 63 -24.30 -4.42 -3.03
N VAL A 64 -23.53 -3.35 -3.27
CA VAL A 64 -22.10 -3.45 -3.59
C VAL A 64 -21.32 -4.07 -2.42
N LYS A 65 -21.59 -3.65 -1.18
CA LYS A 65 -20.94 -4.23 0.01
C LYS A 65 -21.26 -5.71 0.19
N ALA A 66 -22.45 -6.16 -0.22
CA ALA A 66 -22.84 -7.56 -0.19
C ALA A 66 -22.26 -8.36 -1.37
N TYR A 67 -22.21 -7.78 -2.56
CA TYR A 67 -21.72 -8.40 -3.80
C TYR A 67 -20.19 -8.51 -3.84
N VAL A 68 -19.49 -7.54 -3.24
CA VAL A 68 -18.03 -7.51 -3.12
C VAL A 68 -17.67 -7.51 -1.62
N PRO A 69 -17.70 -8.68 -0.94
CA PRO A 69 -17.27 -8.78 0.43
C PRO A 69 -15.84 -8.27 0.60
N TRP A 70 -15.59 -7.59 1.70
CA TRP A 70 -14.30 -6.98 1.95
C TRP A 70 -13.20 -8.04 2.06
N MET A 71 -12.19 -7.96 1.20
CA MET A 71 -11.00 -8.80 1.24
C MET A 71 -9.74 -8.01 0.87
N PRO A 72 -8.60 -8.21 1.56
CA PRO A 72 -7.37 -7.51 1.23
C PRO A 72 -6.86 -7.86 -0.17
N ALA A 73 -6.20 -6.90 -0.83
CA ALA A 73 -5.59 -7.10 -2.15
C ALA A 73 -4.61 -8.29 -2.20
N TRP A 74 -3.93 -8.59 -1.10
CA TRP A 74 -3.06 -9.78 -1.00
C TRP A 74 -3.82 -11.08 -1.24
N THR A 75 -5.06 -11.17 -0.75
CA THR A 75 -5.86 -12.38 -0.83
C THR A 75 -6.52 -12.54 -2.19
N VAL A 76 -6.98 -11.43 -2.79
CA VAL A 76 -7.68 -11.45 -4.08
C VAL A 76 -6.70 -11.48 -5.25
N TYR A 77 -5.69 -10.59 -5.23
CA TYR A 77 -4.81 -10.36 -6.38
C TYR A 77 -3.38 -10.85 -6.16
N GLY A 78 -3.02 -11.30 -4.95
CA GLY A 78 -1.64 -11.66 -4.62
C GLY A 78 -0.67 -10.48 -4.55
N LEU A 79 -1.20 -9.26 -4.37
CA LEU A 79 -0.44 -8.00 -4.40
C LEU A 79 -0.68 -7.18 -3.13
N PRO A 80 0.28 -6.38 -2.67
CA PRO A 80 0.08 -5.54 -1.48
C PRO A 80 -0.95 -4.45 -1.69
N TRP A 81 -1.17 -4.04 -2.94
CA TRP A 81 -2.14 -3.04 -3.34
C TRP A 81 -2.46 -3.23 -4.83
N TYR A 82 -3.74 -3.10 -5.20
CA TYR A 82 -4.17 -3.18 -6.59
C TYR A 82 -5.41 -2.31 -6.80
N PHE A 83 -5.51 -1.66 -7.95
CA PHE A 83 -6.71 -0.95 -8.37
C PHE A 83 -7.36 -1.73 -9.52
N PRO A 84 -8.43 -2.51 -9.26
CA PRO A 84 -9.05 -3.37 -10.25
C PRO A 84 -9.92 -2.59 -11.23
N THR A 85 -10.21 -3.22 -12.37
CA THR A 85 -11.26 -2.81 -13.31
C THR A 85 -12.60 -3.42 -12.91
N VAL A 86 -13.71 -2.84 -13.38
CA VAL A 86 -15.06 -3.40 -13.12
C VAL A 86 -15.18 -4.87 -13.53
N PRO A 87 -14.71 -5.32 -14.72
CA PRO A 87 -14.77 -6.74 -15.07
C PRO A 87 -13.98 -7.65 -14.13
N GLU A 88 -12.83 -7.20 -13.61
CA GLU A 88 -12.07 -7.95 -12.59
C GLU A 88 -12.88 -8.06 -11.29
N VAL A 89 -13.50 -6.95 -10.83
CA VAL A 89 -14.35 -6.96 -9.62
C VAL A 89 -15.54 -7.90 -9.77
N ILE A 90 -16.18 -7.92 -10.95
CA ILE A 90 -17.31 -8.82 -11.24
C ILE A 90 -16.85 -10.28 -11.26
N ALA A 91 -15.67 -10.57 -11.79
CA ALA A 91 -15.12 -11.91 -11.86
C ALA A 91 -14.69 -12.44 -10.49
N ASP A 92 -14.02 -11.61 -9.69
CA ASP A 92 -13.46 -11.99 -8.40
C ASP A 92 -14.50 -11.97 -7.27
N GLN A 93 -15.55 -11.15 -7.43
CA GLN A 93 -16.63 -10.93 -6.44
C GLN A 93 -16.11 -10.66 -5.02
N ALA A 94 -14.92 -10.06 -4.90
CA ALA A 94 -14.27 -9.75 -3.64
C ALA A 94 -13.25 -8.63 -3.85
N GLY A 95 -12.98 -7.86 -2.79
CA GLY A 95 -11.98 -6.82 -2.86
C GLY A 95 -12.05 -5.82 -1.72
N ASP A 96 -11.14 -4.87 -1.73
CA ASP A 96 -11.08 -3.80 -0.74
C ASP A 96 -11.86 -2.56 -1.22
N CYS A 97 -11.57 -1.40 -0.62
CA CYS A 97 -12.28 -0.18 -0.94
C CYS A 97 -12.15 0.26 -2.40
N GLN A 98 -11.06 -0.07 -3.10
CA GLN A 98 -10.92 0.25 -4.53
C GLN A 98 -11.94 -0.53 -5.36
N ALA A 99 -12.11 -1.82 -5.07
CA ALA A 99 -13.05 -2.69 -5.77
C ALA A 99 -14.51 -2.25 -5.55
N GLN A 100 -14.89 -1.99 -4.30
CA GLN A 100 -16.23 -1.52 -3.98
C GLN A 100 -16.51 -0.15 -4.61
N THR A 101 -15.54 0.77 -4.55
CA THR A 101 -15.71 2.12 -5.11
C THR A 101 -15.91 2.09 -6.61
N VAL A 102 -15.05 1.39 -7.36
CA VAL A 102 -15.16 1.38 -8.83
C VAL A 102 -16.47 0.74 -9.29
N LEU A 103 -16.92 -0.32 -8.61
CA LEU A 103 -18.19 -0.96 -8.93
C LEU A 103 -19.38 -0.05 -8.61
N MET A 104 -19.38 0.57 -7.42
CA MET A 104 -20.45 1.49 -7.01
C MET A 104 -20.57 2.68 -7.96
N ALA A 105 -19.44 3.34 -8.26
CA ALA A 105 -19.41 4.45 -9.22
C ALA A 105 -19.96 4.04 -10.59
N SER A 106 -19.61 2.84 -11.06
CA SER A 106 -20.07 2.33 -12.36
C SER A 106 -21.56 2.06 -12.39
N ILE A 107 -22.13 1.56 -11.30
CA ILE A 107 -23.57 1.36 -11.16
C ILE A 107 -24.30 2.71 -11.15
N LEU A 108 -23.81 3.69 -10.38
CA LEU A 108 -24.42 5.02 -10.32
C LEU A 108 -24.33 5.74 -11.67
N GLU A 109 -23.20 5.63 -12.36
CA GLU A 109 -23.01 6.17 -13.70
C GLU A 109 -23.99 5.54 -14.71
N ALA A 110 -24.15 4.21 -14.68
CA ALA A 110 -25.12 3.51 -15.53
C ALA A 110 -26.57 3.94 -15.25
N LYS A 111 -26.88 4.37 -14.02
CA LYS A 111 -28.19 4.90 -13.64
C LYS A 111 -28.35 6.40 -13.93
N GLY A 112 -27.29 7.11 -14.33
CA GLY A 112 -27.30 8.57 -14.44
C GLY A 112 -27.46 9.28 -13.09
N MET A 113 -27.11 8.62 -11.99
CA MET A 113 -27.15 9.19 -10.65
C MET A 113 -25.83 9.93 -10.35
N PRO A 114 -25.87 11.20 -9.91
CA PRO A 114 -24.66 11.96 -9.65
C PRO A 114 -23.85 11.40 -8.47
N TYR A 115 -22.54 11.39 -8.61
CA TYR A 115 -21.60 10.95 -7.57
C TYR A 115 -20.26 11.68 -7.72
N ILE A 116 -19.45 11.62 -6.66
CA ILE A 116 -18.08 12.15 -6.65
C ILE A 116 -17.16 11.06 -6.12
N LEU A 117 -16.04 10.81 -6.82
CA LEU A 117 -14.97 9.98 -6.29
C LEU A 117 -14.10 10.79 -5.35
N ARG A 118 -13.88 10.27 -4.13
CA ARG A 118 -13.00 10.87 -3.13
C ARG A 118 -11.87 9.93 -2.76
N TYR A 119 -10.71 10.52 -2.50
CA TYR A 119 -9.49 9.80 -2.12
C TYR A 119 -8.85 10.42 -0.88
N SER A 120 -8.49 9.55 0.06
CA SER A 120 -7.58 9.86 1.15
C SER A 120 -6.28 9.05 0.99
N PHE A 121 -5.35 9.21 1.93
CA PHE A 121 -4.09 8.47 1.89
C PHE A 121 -4.32 6.95 1.95
N ASP A 122 -5.34 6.50 2.67
CA ASP A 122 -5.60 5.10 2.99
C ASP A 122 -6.97 4.58 2.54
N HIS A 123 -7.77 5.41 1.88
CA HIS A 123 -9.13 5.05 1.47
C HIS A 123 -9.56 5.71 0.15
N VAL A 124 -10.46 5.04 -0.56
CA VAL A 124 -11.18 5.59 -1.71
C VAL A 124 -12.65 5.25 -1.51
N TRP A 125 -13.54 6.20 -1.80
CA TRP A 125 -14.97 6.00 -1.66
C TRP A 125 -15.77 6.82 -2.67
N VAL A 126 -17.03 6.44 -2.83
CA VAL A 126 -18.03 7.19 -3.59
C VAL A 126 -18.79 8.08 -2.62
N ASP A 127 -18.82 9.38 -2.90
CA ASP A 127 -19.67 10.38 -2.24
C ASP A 127 -20.90 10.67 -3.09
N TYR A 128 -22.04 10.91 -2.46
CA TYR A 128 -23.34 11.13 -3.11
C TYR A 128 -24.28 11.95 -2.23
N PRO A 129 -25.33 12.58 -2.80
CA PRO A 129 -26.26 13.41 -2.05
C PRO A 129 -26.89 12.68 -0.85
N GLY A 130 -26.72 13.25 0.35
CA GLY A 130 -27.27 12.69 1.59
C GLY A 130 -26.46 11.52 2.18
N LYS A 131 -25.22 11.29 1.73
CA LYS A 131 -24.32 10.31 2.34
C LYS A 131 -24.00 10.68 3.78
N GLU A 132 -24.10 9.70 4.67
CA GLU A 132 -23.71 9.85 6.07
C GLU A 132 -22.17 9.87 6.17
N VAL A 133 -21.63 10.88 6.83
CA VAL A 133 -20.18 11.00 7.05
C VAL A 133 -19.74 9.95 8.07
N THR A 134 -18.79 9.11 7.69
CA THR A 134 -18.15 8.15 8.60
C THR A 134 -16.69 8.51 8.81
N ALA A 135 -16.07 8.01 9.88
CA ALA A 135 -14.68 8.35 10.22
C ALA A 135 -13.64 7.95 9.15
N LEU A 136 -13.96 7.00 8.26
CA LEU A 136 -13.11 6.61 7.12
C LEU A 136 -13.49 7.30 5.81
N GLU A 137 -14.72 7.81 5.73
CA GLU A 137 -15.30 8.44 4.54
C GLU A 137 -15.73 9.87 4.89
N ASP A 138 -14.82 10.60 5.55
CA ASP A 138 -15.02 12.00 5.92
C ASP A 138 -14.41 12.89 4.84
N PRO A 139 -15.21 13.71 4.13
CA PRO A 139 -14.71 14.68 3.17
C PRO A 139 -13.61 15.60 3.72
N ALA A 140 -13.60 15.88 5.03
CA ALA A 140 -12.56 16.69 5.69
C ALA A 140 -11.21 15.96 5.85
N THR A 141 -11.17 14.65 5.60
CA THR A 141 -9.95 13.83 5.56
C THR A 141 -9.53 13.47 4.13
N SER A 142 -10.30 13.92 3.14
CA SER A 142 -10.00 13.76 1.71
C SER A 142 -8.86 14.71 1.30
N PHE A 143 -7.94 14.22 0.47
CA PHE A 143 -6.87 15.04 -0.13
C PHE A 143 -7.15 15.34 -1.61
N VAL A 144 -8.12 14.64 -2.20
CA VAL A 144 -8.46 14.72 -3.62
C VAL A 144 -9.96 14.46 -3.81
N SER A 145 -10.65 15.33 -4.54
CA SER A 145 -11.93 15.04 -5.18
C SER A 145 -11.78 15.23 -6.69
N ASP A 146 -12.56 14.49 -7.48
CA ASP A 146 -12.60 14.63 -8.94
C ASP A 146 -13.40 15.89 -9.40
N GLU A 147 -13.65 16.83 -8.49
CA GLU A 147 -14.43 18.06 -8.74
C GLU A 147 -13.61 19.19 -9.39
N GLY A 148 -12.47 18.87 -10.03
CA GLY A 148 -11.77 19.80 -10.92
C GLY A 148 -10.67 20.68 -10.31
N GLU A 149 -10.36 20.57 -9.00
CA GLU A 149 -9.23 21.30 -8.38
C GLU A 149 -7.88 20.53 -8.38
N GLY A 150 -7.87 19.32 -8.95
CA GLY A 150 -6.65 18.51 -9.10
C GLY A 150 -6.11 17.95 -7.78
N TRP A 151 -4.90 17.37 -7.85
CA TRP A 151 -4.23 16.59 -6.80
C TRP A 151 -3.83 17.41 -5.54
N SER A 152 -4.35 18.62 -5.36
CA SER A 152 -3.91 19.60 -4.38
C SER A 152 -5.04 20.17 -3.52
N ALA A 153 -6.10 19.40 -3.28
CA ALA A 153 -7.19 19.81 -2.39
C ALA A 153 -6.84 19.49 -0.92
N GLY A 154 -6.00 20.34 -0.32
CA GLY A 154 -5.84 20.47 1.13
C GLY A 154 -4.96 19.43 1.83
N LEU A 155 -4.22 19.88 2.87
CA LEU A 155 -3.61 18.99 3.86
C LEU A 155 -4.63 18.76 4.99
N PRO A 156 -4.73 17.53 5.55
CA PRO A 156 -5.68 17.25 6.61
C PRO A 156 -5.31 18.04 7.86
N GLU A 157 -6.31 18.54 8.59
CA GLU A 157 -6.09 19.24 9.86
C GLU A 157 -5.51 18.32 10.96
N LYS A 158 -5.65 16.99 10.82
CA LYS A 158 -5.19 15.99 11.80
C LYS A 158 -4.50 14.81 11.11
N PHE A 159 -3.26 14.52 11.53
CA PHE A 159 -2.50 13.33 11.14
C PHE A 159 -2.41 12.33 12.31
N PRO A 160 -3.35 11.38 12.43
CA PRO A 160 -3.26 10.34 13.47
C PRO A 160 -2.24 9.26 13.07
N VAL A 161 -0.95 9.57 13.20
CA VAL A 161 0.18 8.72 12.75
C VAL A 161 0.07 7.27 13.25
N TRP A 162 -0.34 7.06 14.51
CA TRP A 162 -0.44 5.72 15.08
C TRP A 162 -1.61 4.93 14.50
N THR A 163 -2.74 5.59 14.24
CA THR A 163 -3.88 4.95 13.58
C THR A 163 -3.50 4.56 12.15
N ILE A 164 -2.86 5.47 11.41
CA ILE A 164 -2.38 5.20 10.05
C ILE A 164 -1.44 4.00 10.04
N LEU A 165 -0.46 3.95 10.94
CA LEU A 165 0.49 2.83 10.98
C LEU A 165 -0.19 1.49 11.35
N LYS A 166 -1.13 1.48 12.31
CA LYS A 166 -1.91 0.27 12.64
C LYS A 166 -2.73 -0.20 11.44
N THR A 167 -3.43 0.72 10.76
CA THR A 167 -4.19 0.43 9.54
C THR A 167 -3.25 -0.12 8.46
N ARG A 168 -2.12 0.52 8.17
CA ARG A 168 -1.17 0.02 7.16
C ARG A 168 -0.66 -1.38 7.48
N VAL A 169 -0.33 -1.67 8.73
CA VAL A 169 0.09 -3.01 9.15
C VAL A 169 -1.05 -4.02 8.95
N ALA A 170 -2.26 -3.70 9.42
CA ALA A 170 -3.42 -4.58 9.30
C ALA A 170 -3.78 -4.88 7.83
N TYR A 171 -3.68 -3.88 6.95
CA TYR A 171 -4.08 -4.00 5.54
C TYR A 171 -2.98 -4.59 4.64
N HIS A 172 -1.70 -4.29 4.90
CA HIS A 172 -0.61 -4.63 3.97
C HIS A 172 0.36 -5.67 4.52
N TRP A 173 0.59 -5.71 5.83
CA TRP A 173 1.55 -6.64 6.44
C TRP A 173 0.87 -7.90 6.97
N THR A 174 -0.23 -7.78 7.70
CA THR A 174 -0.95 -8.92 8.27
C THR A 174 -1.34 -9.96 7.21
N PRO A 175 -2.05 -9.59 6.12
CA PRO A 175 -2.47 -10.56 5.09
C PRO A 175 -1.36 -10.97 4.13
N MET A 176 -0.17 -10.34 4.19
CA MET A 176 0.95 -10.72 3.33
C MET A 176 1.35 -12.19 3.58
N PRO A 177 1.56 -13.00 2.53
CA PRO A 177 1.93 -14.39 2.73
C PRO A 177 3.32 -14.52 3.39
N SER A 178 3.50 -15.61 4.14
CA SER A 178 4.70 -15.83 4.96
C SER A 178 6.00 -15.85 4.15
N VAL A 179 5.94 -16.30 2.90
CA VAL A 179 7.10 -16.34 2.00
C VAL A 179 7.63 -14.93 1.72
N GLN A 180 6.75 -13.97 1.39
CA GLN A 180 7.12 -12.58 1.14
C GLN A 180 7.70 -11.93 2.39
N LYS A 181 7.09 -12.17 3.57
CA LYS A 181 7.63 -11.71 4.86
C LYS A 181 9.06 -12.21 5.09
N LEU A 182 9.29 -13.51 4.89
CA LEU A 182 10.61 -14.13 5.03
C LEU A 182 11.62 -13.55 4.04
N LEU A 183 11.24 -13.43 2.75
CA LEU A 183 12.10 -12.86 1.71
C LEU A 183 12.48 -11.41 2.02
N ILE A 184 11.53 -10.58 2.46
CA ILE A 184 11.80 -9.20 2.87
C ILE A 184 12.81 -9.17 4.02
N ILE A 185 12.56 -9.94 5.09
CA ILE A 185 13.42 -9.95 6.28
C ILE A 185 14.83 -10.44 5.94
N LEU A 186 14.94 -11.60 5.27
CA LEU A 186 16.24 -12.21 4.96
C LEU A 186 17.03 -11.38 3.96
N GLY A 187 16.38 -10.88 2.90
CA GLY A 187 17.07 -10.04 1.92
C GLY A 187 17.47 -8.68 2.47
N ALA A 188 16.63 -8.02 3.28
CA ALA A 188 17.01 -6.79 3.95
C ALA A 188 18.19 -7.02 4.92
N ALA A 189 18.16 -8.10 5.70
CA ALA A 189 19.27 -8.47 6.57
C ALA A 189 20.56 -8.74 5.80
N ALA A 190 20.49 -9.40 4.64
CA ALA A 190 21.63 -9.65 3.77
C ALA A 190 22.21 -8.35 3.18
N ILE A 191 21.35 -7.47 2.66
CA ILE A 191 21.75 -6.18 2.05
C ILE A 191 22.39 -5.27 3.10
N ILE A 192 21.74 -5.12 4.26
CA ILE A 192 22.26 -4.31 5.38
C ILE A 192 23.55 -4.94 5.91
N GLY A 193 23.54 -6.25 6.15
CA GLY A 193 24.70 -7.00 6.63
C GLY A 193 25.91 -6.84 5.71
N TYR A 194 25.71 -6.91 4.39
CA TYR A 194 26.74 -6.71 3.36
C TYR A 194 27.20 -5.26 3.24
N GLY A 195 26.26 -4.31 3.15
CA GLY A 195 26.55 -2.89 3.00
C GLY A 195 27.24 -2.28 4.24
N GLU A 196 26.93 -2.80 5.42
CA GLU A 196 27.44 -2.34 6.70
C GLU A 196 28.45 -3.28 7.35
N ARG A 197 29.07 -4.22 6.60
CA ARG A 197 30.10 -5.14 7.10
C ARG A 197 31.20 -4.46 7.92
N ARG A 198 31.60 -3.23 7.54
CA ARG A 198 32.61 -2.42 8.26
C ARG A 198 32.11 -1.79 9.56
N PHE A 199 30.80 -1.58 9.70
CA PHE A 199 30.17 -1.14 10.94
C PHE A 199 29.99 -2.32 11.88
N PHE A 200 29.44 -3.44 11.40
CA PHE A 200 29.33 -4.68 12.19
C PHE A 200 30.68 -5.24 12.63
N GLY A 201 31.72 -5.16 11.79
CA GLY A 201 33.09 -5.53 12.19
C GLY A 201 33.71 -4.59 13.23
N ARG A 202 33.21 -3.36 13.40
CA ARG A 202 33.61 -2.46 14.50
C ARG A 202 32.79 -2.72 15.76
N LEU A 203 31.49 -2.93 15.61
CA LEU A 203 30.59 -3.28 16.70
C LEU A 203 30.99 -4.62 17.34
N ARG A 204 31.29 -5.65 16.53
CA ARG A 204 31.80 -6.95 17.00
C ARG A 204 33.09 -6.79 17.81
N ARG A 205 34.07 -6.03 17.31
CA ARG A 205 35.33 -5.77 18.02
C ARG A 205 35.11 -5.07 19.36
N TRP A 206 34.16 -4.15 19.41
CA TRP A 206 33.78 -3.43 20.63
C TRP A 206 33.05 -4.35 21.63
N VAL A 207 32.08 -5.14 21.18
CA VAL A 207 31.31 -6.09 22.00
C VAL A 207 32.19 -7.23 22.54
N LEU A 208 33.06 -7.79 21.70
CA LEU A 208 33.97 -8.87 22.09
C LEU A 208 35.22 -8.37 22.81
N ARG A 209 35.38 -7.06 23.03
CA ARG A 209 36.59 -6.42 23.59
C ARG A 209 37.89 -6.94 22.94
N GLU A 210 37.84 -7.22 21.63
CA GLU A 210 39.02 -7.66 20.88
C GLU A 210 40.01 -6.47 20.81
N THR A 211 41.08 -6.52 21.60
CA THR A 211 42.21 -5.59 21.46
C THR A 211 42.89 -5.86 20.13
N PRO A 212 43.01 -4.86 19.25
CA PRO A 212 43.74 -5.03 18.00
C PRO A 212 45.16 -5.54 18.29
N ALA A 213 45.64 -6.56 17.57
CA ALA A 213 46.98 -7.13 17.81
C ALA A 213 48.11 -6.08 17.77
N TRP A 214 47.92 -4.98 17.04
CA TRP A 214 48.88 -3.86 16.97
C TRP A 214 48.91 -2.97 18.21
N THR A 215 47.86 -2.99 19.06
CA THR A 215 47.85 -2.31 20.37
C THR A 215 48.38 -3.20 21.49
N MET A 216 48.64 -4.49 21.22
CA MET A 216 49.26 -5.38 22.20
C MET A 216 50.77 -5.15 22.23
N PRO A 217 51.39 -5.19 23.43
CA PRO A 217 52.84 -5.10 23.54
C PRO A 217 53.53 -6.27 22.81
N PRO A 218 54.78 -6.09 22.36
CA PRO A 218 55.44 -7.03 21.44
C PRO A 218 55.61 -8.46 21.96
N ASP A 219 55.68 -8.61 23.29
CA ASP A 219 55.75 -9.86 24.04
C ASP A 219 54.44 -10.66 23.96
N ALA A 220 53.29 -10.02 24.14
CA ALA A 220 51.98 -10.65 24.04
C ALA A 220 51.66 -11.17 22.62
N ARG A 221 52.20 -10.51 21.59
CA ARG A 221 52.06 -10.95 20.18
C ARG A 221 52.78 -12.25 19.85
N ARG A 222 53.89 -12.56 20.55
CA ARG A 222 54.68 -13.79 20.32
C ARG A 222 54.05 -15.03 20.97
N ALA A 223 53.25 -14.85 22.02
CA ALA A 223 52.60 -15.94 22.75
C ALA A 223 51.25 -16.38 22.15
N ALA A 224 50.66 -15.58 21.26
CA ALA A 224 49.35 -15.83 20.63
C ALA A 224 49.46 -16.39 19.20
N GLY A 225 50.67 -16.73 18.74
CA GLY A 225 50.96 -17.30 17.43
C GLY A 225 51.18 -18.80 17.48
#